data_AF-A0A2V7HL62-F1
#
_entry.id   AF-A0A2V7HL62-F1
#
_cell.length_a   1.000
_cell.length_b   1.000
_cell.length_c   1.000
_cell.angle_alpha   90.00
_cell.angle_beta   90.00
_cell.angle_gamma   90.00
#
_symmetry.space_group_name_H-M   'P 1'
#
loop_
_entity.id
_entity.type
_entity.pdbx_description
1 polymer ?
#
loop_
_entity_poly.entity_id
_entity_poly.type
_entity_poly.pdbx_seq_one_letter_code
_entity_poly.pdbx_strand_id
1 'polypeptide(L)'
;MYVEGNALRTVLNLAKGERSSVFRVSPRLRNSVLSWYLRLRDTTGHDALWGLVRIEMSECENPGDRADEISRWVLAETSPLALPDGRWDKMSYGIREAEEFLRAIS
;
A
#
# COMPACT_ATOMS: atom_id res chain seq x y z
N MET A 1 -3.47 8.49 9.02
CA MET A 1 -2.49 7.39 9.12
C MET A 1 -2.73 6.68 10.45
N TYR A 2 -2.35 5.41 10.63
CA TYR A 2 -2.55 4.67 11.91
C TYR A 2 -1.30 4.63 12.79
N VAL A 3 -0.31 5.45 12.47
CA VAL A 3 0.96 5.57 13.18
C VAL A 3 1.17 7.03 13.58
N GLU A 4 1.82 7.24 14.72
CA GLU A 4 2.08 8.56 15.31
C GLU A 4 3.53 8.66 15.79
N GLY A 5 4.00 9.88 16.06
CA GLY A 5 5.31 10.15 16.63
C GLY A 5 6.46 9.52 15.83
N ASN A 6 7.32 8.76 16.51
CA ASN A 6 8.48 8.12 15.88
C ASN A 6 8.08 7.09 14.82
N ALA A 7 6.98 6.35 15.00
CA ALA A 7 6.53 5.37 14.03
C ALA A 7 6.09 6.04 12.72
N LEU A 8 5.45 7.21 12.81
CA LEU A 8 5.13 8.02 11.63
C LEU A 8 6.41 8.42 10.88
N ARG A 9 7.43 8.91 11.60
CA ARG A 9 8.72 9.25 10.97
C ARG A 9 9.36 8.04 10.29
N THR A 10 9.33 6.86 10.88
CA THR A 10 9.85 5.64 10.25
C THR A 10 9.09 5.32 8.97
N VAL A 11 7.75 5.31 9.02
CA VAL A 11 6.90 5.00 7.84
C VAL A 11 7.13 5.99 6.70
N LEU A 12 7.25 7.29 7.01
CA LEU A 12 7.52 8.31 5.99
C LEU A 12 8.90 8.19 5.34
N ASN A 13 9.87 7.54 6.01
CA ASN A 13 11.23 7.35 5.50
C ASN A 13 11.51 5.95 4.93
N LEU A 14 10.49 5.08 4.79
CA LEU A 14 10.66 3.79 4.13
C LEU A 14 11.19 3.97 2.71
N ALA A 15 12.28 3.27 2.37
CA ALA A 15 12.84 3.22 1.03
C ALA A 15 11.96 2.36 0.11
N LYS A 16 12.12 2.52 -1.21
CA LYS A 16 11.38 1.72 -2.20
C LYS A 16 11.56 0.23 -1.93
N GLY A 17 10.44 -0.48 -1.79
CA GLY A 17 10.39 -1.92 -1.51
C GLY A 17 10.34 -2.26 -0.02
N GLU A 18 10.60 -1.30 0.88
CA GLU A 18 10.53 -1.53 2.32
C GLU A 18 9.09 -1.44 2.83
N ARG A 19 8.82 -2.22 3.88
CA ARG A 19 7.56 -2.20 4.62
C ARG A 19 7.77 -1.94 6.10
N SER A 20 6.74 -1.42 6.75
CA SER A 20 6.68 -1.40 8.22
C SER A 20 6.47 -2.81 8.79
N SER A 21 6.64 -2.93 10.11
CA SER A 21 6.07 -4.06 10.86
C SER A 21 4.56 -4.10 10.70
N VAL A 22 3.99 -5.31 10.84
CA VAL A 22 2.53 -5.50 10.88
C VAL A 22 2.00 -5.00 12.23
N PHE A 23 0.88 -4.30 12.20
CA PHE A 23 0.17 -3.83 13.38
C PHE A 23 -1.33 -4.12 13.24
N ARG A 24 -2.01 -4.34 14.35
CA ARG A 24 -3.46 -4.57 14.36
C ARG A 24 -4.20 -3.24 14.39
N VAL A 25 -5.22 -3.11 13.54
CA VAL A 25 -6.18 -2.02 13.56
C VAL A 25 -7.54 -2.60 13.97
N SER A 26 -8.10 -2.08 15.06
CA SER A 26 -9.38 -2.56 15.64
C SER A 26 -10.39 -1.41 15.73
N PRO A 27 -11.10 -1.07 14.64
CA PRO A 27 -12.13 -0.03 14.67
C PRO A 27 -13.36 -0.50 15.47
N ARG A 28 -14.06 0.42 16.13
CA ARG A 28 -15.22 0.07 16.99
C ARG A 28 -16.37 -0.63 16.27
N LEU A 29 -16.54 -0.40 14.96
CA LEU A 29 -17.71 -0.83 14.17
C LEU A 29 -17.35 -1.82 13.04
N ARG A 30 -16.10 -2.28 12.98
CA ARG A 30 -15.59 -3.15 11.91
C ARG A 30 -14.76 -4.27 12.51
N ASN A 31 -14.58 -5.36 11.76
CA ASN A 31 -13.67 -6.42 12.15
C ASN A 31 -12.24 -5.88 12.27
N SER A 32 -11.48 -6.46 13.21
CA SER A 32 -10.05 -6.15 13.31
C SER A 32 -9.32 -6.66 12.08
N VAL A 33 -8.34 -5.87 11.63
CA VAL A 33 -7.48 -6.21 10.49
C VAL A 33 -6.02 -6.07 10.89
N LEU A 34 -5.17 -6.82 10.20
CA LEU A 34 -3.73 -6.63 10.24
C LEU A 34 -3.34 -5.66 9.13
N SER A 35 -2.52 -4.68 9.47
CA SER A 35 -2.13 -3.60 8.56
C SER A 35 -0.62 -3.39 8.56
N TRP A 36 -0.10 -2.93 7.44
CA TRP A 36 1.27 -2.42 7.32
C TRP A 36 1.36 -1.37 6.21
N TYR A 37 2.43 -0.58 6.26
CA TYR A 37 2.77 0.37 5.20
C TYR A 37 3.82 -0.23 4.27
N LEU A 38 3.72 0.04 2.97
CA LEU A 38 4.66 -0.38 1.94
C LEU A 38 4.99 0.80 1.03
N ARG A 39 6.27 0.97 0.70
CA ARG A 39 6.74 1.99 -0.26
C ARG A 39 6.93 1.37 -1.64
N LEU A 40 6.12 1.80 -2.61
CA LEU A 40 6.16 1.31 -3.99
C LEU A 40 7.16 2.06 -4.88
N ARG A 41 7.42 3.33 -4.57
CA ARG A 41 8.22 4.25 -5.40
C ARG A 41 9.28 4.95 -4.57
N ASP A 42 10.34 5.36 -5.23
CA ASP A 42 11.34 6.24 -4.62
C ASP A 42 10.72 7.63 -4.41
N THR A 43 10.94 8.24 -3.24
CA THR A 43 10.40 9.54 -2.86
C THR A 43 11.24 10.73 -3.35
N THR A 44 12.39 10.49 -3.98
CA THR A 44 13.30 11.54 -4.44
C THR A 44 12.58 12.51 -5.39
N GLY A 45 12.52 13.79 -5.00
CA GLY A 45 11.82 14.82 -5.77
C GLY A 45 10.31 14.88 -5.57
N HIS A 46 9.75 14.09 -4.64
CA HIS A 46 8.33 14.02 -4.35
C HIS A 46 8.03 14.24 -2.85
N ASP A 47 6.75 14.37 -2.51
CA ASP A 47 6.30 14.48 -1.12
C ASP A 47 6.46 13.14 -0.36
N ALA A 48 6.44 13.19 0.97
CA ALA A 48 6.69 12.02 1.82
C ALA A 48 5.66 10.88 1.66
N LEU A 49 4.47 11.14 1.12
CA LEU A 49 3.42 10.15 0.88
C LEU A 49 3.51 9.51 -0.51
N TRP A 50 4.46 9.95 -1.35
CA TRP A 50 4.65 9.45 -2.70
C TRP A 50 4.91 7.95 -2.76
N GLY A 51 4.05 7.20 -3.44
CA GLY A 51 4.11 5.74 -3.51
C GLY A 51 3.96 5.02 -2.17
N LEU A 52 3.48 5.68 -1.12
CA LEU A 52 3.17 5.04 0.15
C LEU A 52 1.74 4.49 0.14
N VAL A 53 1.59 3.20 0.39
CA VAL A 53 0.27 2.54 0.52
C VAL A 53 0.15 1.86 1.87
N ARG A 54 -1.09 1.76 2.38
CA ARG A 54 -1.43 0.89 3.51
C ARG A 54 -2.10 -0.36 2.95
N ILE A 55 -1.58 -1.52 3.32
CA ILE A 55 -2.16 -2.82 2.98
C ILE A 55 -2.84 -3.36 4.23
N GLU A 56 -3.97 -4.01 4.04
CA GLU A 56 -4.75 -4.65 5.10
C GLU A 56 -5.08 -6.09 4.72
N MET A 57 -5.08 -6.97 5.71
CA MET A 57 -5.52 -8.35 5.56
C MET A 57 -6.29 -8.80 6.81
N SER A 58 -7.10 -9.84 6.65
CA SER A 58 -7.71 -10.55 7.78
C SER A 58 -6.64 -11.17 8.69
N GLU A 59 -7.01 -11.43 9.94
CA GLU A 59 -6.10 -12.15 10.86
C GLU A 59 -5.72 -13.51 10.29
N CYS A 60 -4.45 -13.89 10.45
CA CYS A 60 -3.89 -15.15 9.99
C CYS A 60 -2.73 -15.58 10.90
N GLU A 61 -2.37 -16.85 10.78
CA GLU A 61 -1.12 -17.37 11.35
C GLU A 61 0.08 -16.80 10.57
N ASN A 62 1.19 -16.55 11.27
CA ASN A 62 2.43 -16.00 10.70
C ASN A 62 2.24 -14.69 9.90
N PRO A 63 1.75 -13.62 10.54
CA PRO A 63 1.39 -12.38 9.86
C PRO A 63 2.58 -11.67 9.20
N GLY A 64 3.80 -11.86 9.71
CA GLY A 64 5.02 -11.31 9.10
C GLY A 64 5.28 -11.89 7.71
N ASP A 65 5.34 -13.23 7.62
CA ASP A 65 5.61 -13.94 6.37
C ASP A 65 4.53 -13.67 5.32
N ARG A 66 3.26 -13.63 5.76
CA ARG A 66 2.14 -13.31 4.87
C ARG A 66 2.21 -11.86 4.37
N ALA A 67 2.62 -10.91 5.22
CA ALA A 67 2.83 -9.53 4.79
C ALA A 67 4.00 -9.42 3.79
N ASP A 68 5.09 -10.17 3.97
CA ASP A 68 6.20 -10.22 3.01
C ASP A 68 5.77 -10.79 1.66
N GLU A 69 4.96 -11.85 1.67
CA GLU A 69 4.39 -12.44 0.47
C GLU A 69 3.49 -11.45 -0.29
N ILE A 70 2.51 -10.86 0.39
CA ILE A 70 1.58 -9.90 -0.22
C ILE A 70 2.34 -8.65 -0.70
N SER A 71 3.32 -8.15 0.06
CA SER A 71 4.15 -7.02 -0.35
C SER A 71 4.90 -7.30 -1.66
N ARG A 72 5.44 -8.51 -1.85
CA ARG A 72 6.08 -8.90 -3.12
C ARG A 72 5.11 -8.88 -4.30
N TRP A 73 3.87 -9.35 -4.11
CA TRP A 73 2.85 -9.28 -5.16
C TRP A 73 2.50 -7.84 -5.52
N VAL A 74 2.24 -6.99 -4.52
CA VAL A 74 1.90 -5.59 -4.75
C VAL A 74 3.06 -4.83 -5.42
N LEU A 75 4.32 -5.13 -5.08
CA LEU A 75 5.48 -4.55 -5.76
C LEU A 75 5.58 -4.99 -7.22
N ALA A 76 5.26 -6.25 -7.54
CA ALA A 76 5.26 -6.75 -8.91
C ALA A 76 4.22 -6.02 -9.79
N GLU A 77 3.09 -5.64 -9.20
CA GLU A 77 2.01 -4.89 -9.85
C GLU A 77 2.33 -3.41 -10.14
N THR A 78 3.53 -2.94 -9.78
CA THR A 78 3.96 -1.56 -10.10
C THR A 78 4.40 -1.37 -11.55
N SER A 79 4.43 -2.46 -12.34
CA SER A 79 4.71 -2.48 -13.77
C SER A 79 3.69 -3.37 -14.49
N PRO A 80 3.04 -2.91 -15.58
CA PRO A 80 3.21 -1.59 -16.21
C PRO A 80 2.68 -0.42 -15.36
N LEU A 81 3.01 0.81 -15.76
CA LEU A 81 2.56 2.03 -15.06
C LEU A 81 1.11 2.38 -15.43
N ALA A 82 0.33 2.84 -14.45
CA ALA A 82 -1.04 3.34 -14.66
C ALA A 82 -1.12 4.71 -15.37
N LEU A 83 -0.02 5.23 -15.95
CA LEU A 83 -0.03 6.50 -16.68
C LEU A 83 -1.03 6.46 -17.85
N PRO A 84 -1.83 7.53 -18.07
CA PRO A 84 -1.67 8.87 -17.50
C PRO A 84 -2.47 9.14 -16.20
N ASP A 85 -2.97 8.13 -15.48
CA ASP A 85 -3.73 8.36 -14.22
C ASP A 85 -2.86 9.09 -13.18
N GLY A 86 -3.39 10.17 -12.58
CA GLY A 86 -2.67 10.96 -11.58
C GLY A 86 -2.29 10.21 -10.30
N ARG A 87 -2.92 9.05 -10.04
CA ARG A 87 -2.66 8.15 -8.91
C ARG A 87 -1.61 7.08 -9.22
N TRP A 88 -0.92 7.15 -10.36
CA TRP A 88 0.01 6.12 -10.82
C TRP A 88 1.14 5.78 -9.83
N ASP A 89 1.45 6.68 -8.90
CA ASP A 89 2.45 6.45 -7.86
C ASP A 89 2.01 5.34 -6.89
N LYS A 90 0.70 5.17 -6.68
CA LYS A 90 0.08 4.19 -5.77
C LYS A 90 -0.77 3.13 -6.49
N MET A 91 -1.30 3.44 -7.66
CA MET A 91 -2.26 2.60 -8.39
C MET A 91 -1.56 1.56 -9.28
N SER A 92 -1.98 0.30 -9.18
CA SER A 92 -1.62 -0.74 -10.16
C SER A 92 -2.37 -0.49 -11.48
N TYR A 93 -1.69 -0.76 -12.60
CA TYR A 93 -2.28 -0.67 -13.94
C TYR A 93 -3.54 -1.52 -14.10
N GLY A 94 -3.57 -2.74 -13.53
CA GLY A 94 -4.74 -3.62 -13.63
C GLY A 94 -6.00 -3.03 -13.00
N ILE A 95 -5.85 -2.26 -11.92
CA ILE A 95 -6.96 -1.56 -11.28
C ILE A 95 -7.47 -0.42 -12.16
N ARG A 96 -6.57 0.35 -12.78
CA ARG A 96 -6.96 1.41 -13.71
C ARG A 96 -7.77 0.86 -14.88
N GLU A 97 -7.32 -0.22 -15.51
CA GLU A 97 -8.03 -0.85 -16.63
C GLU A 97 -9.44 -1.31 -16.23
N ALA A 98 -9.58 -1.89 -15.04
CA ALA A 98 -10.89 -2.27 -14.52
C ALA A 98 -11.79 -1.04 -14.29
N GLU A 99 -11.25 0.05 -13.72
CA GLU A 99 -12.01 1.29 -13.53
C GLU A 99 -12.48 1.90 -14.86
N GLU A 100 -11.62 1.94 -15.89
CA GLU A 100 -11.97 2.45 -17.22
C GLU A 100 -13.02 1.59 -17.91
N PHE A 101 -12.88 0.26 -17.84
CA PHE A 101 -13.88 -0.66 -18.39
C PHE A 101 -15.25 -0.47 -17.73
N LEU A 102 -15.29 -0.42 -16.40
CA LEU A 102 -16.54 -0.21 -15.65
C LEU A 102 -17.18 1.15 -15.96
N ARG A 103 -16.37 2.19 -16.17
CA ARG A 103 -16.85 3.52 -16.56
C ARG A 103 -17.48 3.53 -17.95
N ALA A 104 -16.98 2.72 -18.88
CA ALA A 104 -17.51 2.66 -20.23
C ALA A 104 -18.88 1.97 -20.33
N ILE A 105 -19.26 1.15 -19.34
CA ILE A 105 -20.52 0.40 -19.32
C ILE A 105 -21.58 0.97 -18.35
N SER A 106 -21.26 2.06 -17.64
CA SER A 106 -22.19 2.77 -16.73
C SER A 106 -22.84 3.95 -17.42
#